data_AF-A0A2E6RHR5-F1
#
_entry.id   AF-A0A2E6RHR5-F1
#
_cell.length_a   1.000
_cell.length_b   1.000
_cell.length_c   1.000
_cell.angle_alpha   90.00
_cell.angle_beta   90.00
_cell.angle_gamma   90.00
#
_symmetry.space_group_name_H-M   'P 1'
#
loop_
_entity.id
_entity.type
_entity.pdbx_description
1 polymer ?
#
loop_
_entity_poly.entity_id
_entity_poly.type
_entity_poly.pdbx_seq_one_letter_code
_entity_poly.pdbx_strand_id
1 'polypeptide(L)' 'MQAMQRWADDDLRSLNAQIEWVLREALKKSGRLRDEKVQPVTEAIEQEHEDDDNRGE' A
#
# COMPACT_ATOMS: atom_id res chain seq x y z
N MET A 1 -0.38 16.56 14.93
CA MET A 1 -0.01 15.27 14.33
C MET A 1 0.42 14.20 15.35
N GLN A 2 0.76 14.53 16.60
CA GLN A 2 1.30 13.57 17.59
C GLN A 2 0.37 12.41 17.98
N ALA A 3 -0.95 12.62 18.08
CA ALA A 3 -1.87 11.56 18.50
C ALA A 3 -1.88 10.35 17.54
N MET A 4 -1.76 10.60 16.22
CA MET A 4 -1.73 9.54 15.22
C MET A 4 -0.39 8.79 15.21
N GLN A 5 0.71 9.51 15.46
CA GLN A 5 2.03 8.88 15.65
C GLN A 5 2.02 7.96 16.85
N ARG A 6 1.51 8.43 18.00
CA ARG A 6 1.47 7.62 19.22
C ARG A 6 0.64 6.36 19.05
N TRP A 7 -0.52 6.46 18.39
CA TRP A 7 -1.34 5.30 18.09
C TRP A 7 -0.63 4.31 17.15
N ALA A 8 0.05 4.81 16.09
CA ALA A 8 0.84 3.95 15.22
C ALA A 8 1.93 3.20 16.00
N ASP A 9 2.63 3.90 16.89
CA ASP A 9 3.68 3.32 17.73
C ASP A 9 3.10 2.25 18.69
N ASP A 10 1.94 2.51 19.30
CA ASP A 10 1.24 1.55 20.19
C ASP A 10 0.79 0.29 19.42
N ASP A 11 0.43 0.42 18.13
CA ASP A 11 0.05 -0.69 17.23
C ASP A 11 1.25 -1.36 16.52
N LEU A 12 2.49 -0.95 16.82
CA LEU A 12 3.73 -1.40 16.16
C LEU A 12 3.71 -1.22 14.62
N ARG A 13 3.12 -0.13 14.14
CA ARG A 13 3.02 0.21 12.72
C ARG A 13 3.84 1.46 12.42
N SER A 14 4.27 1.59 11.17
CA SER A 14 4.72 2.89 10.68
C SER A 14 3.53 3.86 10.62
N LEU A 15 3.81 5.16 10.72
CA LEU A 15 2.77 6.18 10.59
C LEU A 15 2.01 6.06 9.26
N ASN A 16 2.71 5.75 8.16
CA ASN A 16 2.10 5.56 6.85
C ASN A 16 1.16 4.35 6.84
N ALA A 17 1.58 3.22 7.41
CA ALA A 17 0.72 2.04 7.52
C ALA A 17 -0.51 2.30 8.39
N GLN A 18 -0.38 3.12 9.45
CA GLN A 18 -1.51 3.53 10.27
C GLN A 18 -2.49 4.41 9.49
N ILE A 19 -1.99 5.40 8.75
CA ILE A 19 -2.82 6.28 7.90
C ILE A 19 -3.57 5.46 6.86
N GLU A 20 -2.89 4.54 6.17
CA GLU A 20 -3.51 3.66 5.18
C GLU A 20 -4.63 2.81 5.79
N TRP A 21 -4.39 2.23 6.97
CA TRP A 21 -5.39 1.43 7.67
C TRP A 21 -6.65 2.25 7.99
N VAL A 22 -6.48 3.45 8.53
CA VAL A 22 -7.61 4.35 8.86
C VAL A 22 -8.38 4.74 7.60
N LEU A 23 -7.68 5.08 6.51
CA LEU A 23 -8.32 5.43 5.25
C LEU A 23 -9.10 4.25 4.66
N ARG A 24 -8.54 3.05 4.71
CA ARG A 24 -9.20 1.82 4.24
C ARG A 24 -10.46 1.53 5.04
N GLU A 25 -10.40 1.66 6.36
CA GLU A 25 -11.57 1.49 7.23
C GLU A 25 -12.63 2.56 6.99
N ALA A 26 -12.26 3.82 6.79
CA ALA A 26 -13.19 4.90 6.45
C ALA A 26 -13.87 4.68 5.08
N LEU A 27 -13.11 4.25 4.08
CA LEU A 27 -13.65 3.88 2.76
C LEU A 27 -14.59 2.67 2.84
N LYS A 28 -14.25 1.66 3.64
CA LYS A 28 -15.10 0.50 3.88
C LYS A 28 -16.42 0.90 4.55
N LYS A 29 -16.36 1.70 5.61
CA LYS A 29 -17.55 2.20 6.33
C LYS A 29 -18.43 3.10 5.47
N SER A 30 -17.84 3.85 4.53
CA SER A 30 -18.60 4.66 3.57
C SER A 30 -19.11 3.86 2.35
N GLY A 31 -18.84 2.54 2.28
CA GLY A 31 -19.25 1.70 1.15
C GLY A 31 -18.50 2.00 -0.16
N ARG A 32 -17.34 2.67 -0.08
CA ARG A 32 -16.55 3.13 -1.24
C ARG A 32 -15.34 2.26 -1.52
N LEU A 33 -15.04 1.30 -0.65
CA LEU A 33 -13.97 0.36 -0.89
C LEU A 33 -14.43 -0.65 -1.97
N ARG A 34 -13.87 -0.54 -3.17
CA ARG A 34 -14.06 -1.53 -4.23
C ARG A 34 -13.13 -2.72 -3.98
N ASP A 35 -13.58 -3.93 -4.26
CA ASP A 35 -12.75 -5.15 -4.22
C ASP A 35 -11.78 -5.14 -5.41
N GLU A 36 -10.83 -4.23 -5.37
CA GLU A 36 -9.71 -4.25 -6.30
C GLU A 36 -8.68 -5.23 -5.72
N LYS A 37 -8.42 -6.30 -6.47
CA LYS A 37 -7.34 -7.24 -6.15
C LYS A 37 -6.04 -6.45 -6.20
N VAL A 38 -5.48 -6.14 -5.04
CA VAL A 38 -4.17 -5.49 -4.94
C VAL A 38 -3.15 -6.51 -5.45
N GLN A 39 -2.66 -6.31 -6.68
CA GLN A 39 -1.54 -7.08 -7.20
C GLN A 39 -0.28 -6.61 -6.48
N PRO A 40 0.56 -7.53 -5.98
CA PRO A 40 1.77 -7.15 -5.26
C PRO A 40 2.71 -6.40 -6.21
N VAL A 41 3.14 -5.20 -5.82
CA VAL A 41 4.04 -4.31 -6.59
C VAL A 41 5.34 -5.00 -7.01
N THR A 42 5.79 -6.03 -6.29
CA THR A 42 6.95 -6.84 -6.65
C THR A 42 6.85 -7.44 -8.05
N GLU A 43 5.67 -7.87 -8.49
CA GLU A 43 5.47 -8.45 -9.82
C GLU A 43 5.63 -7.40 -10.94
N ALA A 44 5.35 -6.13 -10.67
CA ALA A 44 5.45 -5.06 -11.66
C ALA A 44 6.90 -4.60 -11.89
N ILE A 45 7.75 -4.65 -10.86
CA ILE A 45 9.16 -4.23 -10.96
C ILE A 45 9.98 -5.28 -11.74
N GLU A 46 9.65 -6.57 -11.58
CA GLU A 46 10.32 -7.66 -12.31
C GLU A 46 10.02 -7.60 -13.82
N GLN A 47 8.79 -7.25 -14.20
CA GLN A 47 8.38 -7.10 -15.61
C GLN A 47 9.14 -5.96 -16.32
N GLU A 48 9.39 -4.84 -15.64
CA GLU A 48 10.14 -3.72 -16.22
C GLU A 48 11.63 -4.04 -16.43
N HIS A 49 12.21 -4.92 -15.60
CA HIS A 49 13.61 -5.33 -15.71
C HIS A 49 13.84 -6.38 -16.81
N GLU A 50 12.91 -7.32 -17.01
CA GLU A 50 13.02 -8.32 -18.10
C GLU A 50 12.87 -7.70 -19.51
N ASP A 51 12.07 -6.64 -19.64
CA ASP A 51 11.84 -5.94 -20.91
C ASP A 51 13.04 -5.10 -21.40
N ASP A 52 13.98 -4.74 -20.51
CA ASP A 52 15.19 -3.97 -20.86
C ASP A 52 16.34 -4.89 -21.31
N ASP A 53 16.49 -6.06 -20.67
CA ASP A 53 17.52 -7.05 -20.99
C ASP A 53 17.30 -7.75 -22.34
N ASN A 54 16.07 -7.77 -22.87
CA ASN A 54 15.72 -8.46 -24.14
C ASN A 54 15.70 -7.54 -25.39
N ARG A 55 16.08 -6.26 -25.28
CA ARG A 55 16.19 -5.33 -26.45
C ARG A 55 17.58 -5.30 -27.09
N GLY A 56 18.47 -6.20 -26.65
CA GLY A 56 19.90 -6.18 -26.98
C GLY A 56 20.40 -7.23 -27.99
N GLU A 57 19.54 -7.93 -28.72
CA GLU A 57 19.96 -8.84 -29.82
C GLU A 57 19.61 -8.30 -31.23
#